data_AF-A0A2T0LE36-F1
#
_entry.id   AF-A0A2T0LE36-F1
#
_cell.length_a   1.000
_cell.length_b   1.000
_cell.length_c   1.000
_cell.angle_alpha   90.00
_cell.angle_beta   90.00
_cell.angle_gamma   90.00
#
_symmetry.space_group_name_H-M   'P 1'
#
loop_
_entity.id
_entity.type
_entity.pdbx_description
1 polymer ?
#
loop_
_entity_poly.entity_id
_entity_poly.type
_entity_poly.pdbx_seq_one_letter_code
_entity_poly.pdbx_strand_id
1 'polypeptide(L)'
;MLLAVVLCVSVLAGPVSAQEKAVPVPRSVAGDAGAEAVPGTWYVGETPPNVDYSKPPIVFVQGLRGSAESWWGETSYHGPNDMYATAYANGYRTAFVELYDSGGEGASMWDNGRLLADLLTQIRQFFGEPVNIVSHSKGGIDSQAALVHYGAWPHVGKVITLGSPHRGSHLADLAYSWWAGWLADLLGARDEGTEVLQTGYMEYFRSITDSHENVGKNAYYTAAGTSWGPFPSALWTGGAYLSTYGENDGLVNVWSTPLPNGHHLFTENFDHDNIRMGSTAFPRIESTLRTASKKAGDIGSGGIPAMGEQRNQNESVVRGGSLAAGTRVEQTIAVEGGRDEAVFQIMTHRSDVETALVSPGGRIYTPRSAEYFAGEEKEILKGAQIHAYRISRPETGEWKVRMTSPDDGAYLLVVSFIGENTMEVQMDSSRAGKSGVPIQVRLKKPRLWNAKDFDVRARVVEPGAKGGPSGAATKPQEALLHPDAKDAGVFKGKIPSVTHPGIYNVTIDIRGKSRDGVDFERTVIRSFFVADGNDLKRIR
;
A
#
# COMPACT_ATOMS: atom_id res chain seq x y z
N MET A 1 18.33 -17.14 79.05
CA MET A 1 16.93 -17.53 78.77
C MET A 1 16.43 -16.67 77.62
N LEU A 2 16.45 -17.23 76.41
CA LEU A 2 15.88 -16.62 75.20
C LEU A 2 14.35 -16.72 75.28
N LEU A 3 13.65 -15.59 75.20
CA LEU A 3 12.20 -15.56 75.05
C LEU A 3 11.89 -15.41 73.56
N ALA A 4 11.37 -16.48 72.95
CA ALA A 4 10.97 -16.51 71.55
C ALA A 4 9.65 -15.74 71.37
N VAL A 5 9.69 -14.69 70.55
CA VAL A 5 8.51 -13.97 70.07
C VAL A 5 7.93 -14.78 68.90
N VAL A 6 6.76 -15.38 69.10
CA VAL A 6 5.98 -16.04 68.04
C VAL A 6 5.28 -14.93 67.24
N LEU A 7 5.75 -14.68 66.03
CA LEU A 7 5.08 -13.81 65.07
C LEU A 7 4.06 -14.66 64.28
N CYS A 8 2.76 -14.47 64.58
CA CYS A 8 1.69 -15.02 63.75
C CYS A 8 1.65 -14.26 62.42
N VAL A 9 2.15 -14.90 61.35
CA VAL A 9 1.94 -14.43 59.98
C VAL A 9 0.58 -14.95 59.50
N SER A 10 -0.42 -14.08 59.49
CA SER A 10 -1.67 -14.29 58.78
C SER A 10 -1.41 -14.18 57.27
N VAL A 11 -1.43 -15.32 56.57
CA VAL A 11 -1.43 -15.35 55.10
C VAL A 11 -2.80 -14.89 54.63
N LEU A 12 -2.92 -13.60 54.29
CA LEU A 12 -4.02 -13.10 53.48
C LEU A 12 -3.80 -13.62 52.06
N ALA A 13 -4.59 -14.62 51.66
CA ALA A 13 -4.73 -15.00 50.26
C ALA A 13 -5.27 -13.78 49.50
N GLY A 14 -4.39 -13.11 48.74
CA GLY A 14 -4.82 -12.10 47.79
C GLY A 14 -5.77 -12.72 46.76
N PRO A 15 -6.64 -11.92 46.13
CA PRO A 15 -7.49 -12.41 45.06
C PRO A 15 -6.59 -13.00 43.97
N VAL A 16 -6.82 -14.28 43.66
CA VAL A 16 -6.23 -14.92 42.49
C VAL A 16 -6.66 -14.10 41.28
N SER A 17 -5.71 -13.38 40.69
CA SER A 17 -5.89 -12.76 39.38
C SER A 17 -6.36 -13.86 38.44
N ALA A 18 -7.58 -13.73 37.91
CA ALA A 18 -8.05 -14.60 36.85
C ALA A 18 -7.13 -14.38 35.66
N GLN A 19 -6.16 -15.28 35.52
CA GLN A 19 -5.33 -15.40 34.34
C GLN A 19 -6.28 -15.53 33.16
N GLU A 20 -6.39 -14.48 32.35
CA GLU A 20 -7.19 -14.46 31.13
C GLU A 20 -6.81 -15.70 30.33
N LYS A 21 -7.73 -16.66 30.19
CA LYS A 21 -7.44 -17.89 29.44
C LYS A 21 -7.14 -17.46 28.01
N ALA A 22 -5.88 -17.56 27.60
CA ALA A 22 -5.48 -17.38 26.22
C ALA A 22 -6.39 -18.21 25.31
N VAL A 23 -6.93 -17.60 24.27
CA VAL A 23 -7.80 -18.28 23.31
C VAL A 23 -6.98 -19.37 22.62
N PRO A 24 -7.48 -20.62 22.50
CA PRO A 24 -6.74 -21.68 21.83
C PRO A 24 -6.40 -21.30 20.39
N VAL A 25 -5.16 -21.59 19.98
CA VAL A 25 -4.68 -21.35 18.60
C VAL A 25 -5.62 -22.06 17.61
N PRO A 26 -5.99 -21.42 16.48
CA PRO A 26 -6.82 -22.04 15.47
C PRO A 26 -6.25 -23.38 14.98
N ARG A 27 -7.12 -24.36 14.74
CA ARG A 27 -6.72 -25.72 14.32
C ARG A 27 -6.84 -25.84 12.80
N SER A 28 -5.84 -26.40 12.13
CA SER A 28 -5.91 -26.68 10.69
C SER A 28 -6.98 -27.74 10.40
N VAL A 29 -7.80 -27.52 9.36
CA VAL A 29 -8.85 -28.46 8.94
C VAL A 29 -8.50 -29.16 7.63
N ALA A 30 -7.72 -28.53 6.76
CA ALA A 30 -7.25 -29.07 5.49
C ALA A 30 -5.86 -28.49 5.15
N GLY A 31 -4.94 -29.30 4.64
CA GLY A 31 -3.53 -28.95 4.41
C GLY A 31 -2.57 -29.91 5.11
N ASP A 32 -1.29 -29.96 4.71
CA ASP A 32 -0.29 -30.81 5.36
C ASP A 32 -0.12 -30.35 6.83
N ALA A 33 -0.60 -31.17 7.76
CA ALA A 33 -0.79 -30.84 9.18
C ALA A 33 0.51 -30.58 10.00
N GLY A 34 1.63 -30.31 9.32
CA GLY A 34 2.94 -30.01 9.91
C GLY A 34 3.70 -28.87 9.24
N ALA A 35 3.16 -28.21 8.21
CA ALA A 35 3.76 -27.05 7.56
C ALA A 35 2.90 -25.79 7.78
N GLU A 36 3.47 -24.76 8.39
CA GLU A 36 2.83 -23.46 8.55
C GLU A 36 2.77 -22.71 7.20
N ALA A 37 1.77 -21.84 7.01
CA ALA A 37 1.66 -20.93 5.86
C ALA A 37 1.60 -21.62 4.48
N VAL A 38 0.97 -22.79 4.37
CA VAL A 38 0.78 -23.49 3.09
C VAL A 38 -0.47 -22.99 2.36
N PRO A 39 -0.36 -22.42 1.14
CA PRO A 39 -1.51 -21.96 0.36
C PRO A 39 -2.58 -23.04 0.18
N GLY A 40 -3.85 -22.67 0.38
CA GLY A 40 -4.98 -23.60 0.32
C GLY A 40 -5.28 -24.31 1.64
N THR A 41 -4.51 -24.04 2.69
CA THR A 41 -4.85 -24.40 4.06
C THR A 41 -5.88 -23.42 4.63
N TRP A 42 -6.72 -23.89 5.54
CA TRP A 42 -7.52 -22.98 6.37
C TRP A 42 -7.67 -23.55 7.79
N TYR A 43 -7.79 -22.64 8.73
CA TYR A 43 -7.85 -22.91 10.16
C TYR A 43 -9.23 -22.57 10.69
N VAL A 44 -9.73 -23.40 11.60
CA VAL A 44 -10.95 -23.13 12.36
C VAL A 44 -10.59 -22.64 13.76
N GLY A 45 -11.21 -21.53 14.18
CA GLY A 45 -11.13 -21.06 15.56
C GLY A 45 -11.88 -21.99 16.53
N GLU A 46 -11.53 -21.92 17.81
CA GLU A 46 -12.26 -22.63 18.85
C GLU A 46 -13.71 -22.12 18.93
N THR A 47 -14.67 -23.01 19.16
CA THR A 47 -16.06 -22.60 19.37
C THR A 47 -16.20 -21.92 20.73
N PRO A 48 -16.64 -20.64 20.81
CA PRO A 48 -16.76 -19.96 22.09
C PRO A 48 -17.78 -20.63 23.01
N PRO A 49 -17.57 -20.66 24.34
CA PRO A 49 -18.56 -21.18 25.28
C PRO A 49 -19.84 -20.34 25.29
N ASN A 50 -19.76 -19.07 24.88
CA ASN A 50 -20.87 -18.14 24.70
C ASN A 50 -21.26 -17.98 23.22
N VAL A 51 -21.04 -18.99 22.39
CA VAL A 51 -21.37 -18.95 20.96
C VAL A 51 -22.82 -18.53 20.73
N ASP A 52 -23.01 -17.59 19.82
CA ASP A 52 -24.31 -17.14 19.36
C ASP A 52 -24.55 -17.66 17.95
N TYR A 53 -25.32 -18.74 17.82
CA TYR A 53 -25.63 -19.37 16.54
C TYR A 53 -26.55 -18.52 15.65
N SER A 54 -27.10 -17.40 16.14
CA SER A 54 -27.78 -16.43 15.27
C SER A 54 -26.78 -15.57 14.47
N LYS A 55 -25.52 -15.53 14.90
CA LYS A 55 -24.43 -14.84 14.19
C LYS A 55 -23.76 -15.78 13.18
N PRO A 56 -23.63 -15.36 11.91
CA PRO A 56 -22.87 -16.12 10.92
C PRO A 56 -21.40 -16.24 11.34
N PRO A 57 -20.71 -17.34 10.95
CA PRO A 57 -19.27 -17.45 11.11
C PRO A 57 -18.53 -16.35 10.32
N ILE A 58 -17.34 -15.98 10.79
CA ILE A 58 -16.46 -15.00 10.14
C ILE A 58 -15.28 -15.72 9.48
N VAL A 59 -15.02 -15.43 8.21
CA VAL A 59 -13.78 -15.78 7.51
C VAL A 59 -12.88 -14.56 7.48
N PHE A 60 -11.67 -14.72 8.00
CA PHE A 60 -10.64 -13.71 8.00
C PHE A 60 -9.65 -13.94 6.85
N VAL A 61 -9.42 -12.90 6.03
CA VAL A 61 -8.62 -12.98 4.80
C VAL A 61 -7.45 -11.99 4.86
N GLN A 62 -6.21 -12.51 4.82
CA GLN A 62 -4.98 -11.69 4.92
C GLN A 62 -4.74 -10.75 3.72
N GLY A 63 -3.82 -9.81 3.92
CA GLY A 63 -3.31 -8.90 2.89
C GLY A 63 -2.14 -9.47 2.09
N LEU A 64 -1.49 -8.58 1.33
CA LEU A 64 -0.30 -8.88 0.51
C LEU A 64 0.79 -9.46 1.41
N ARG A 65 1.38 -10.59 1.01
CA ARG A 65 2.46 -11.30 1.73
C ARG A 65 2.13 -11.64 3.20
N GLY A 66 0.85 -11.60 3.58
CA GLY A 66 0.37 -11.99 4.90
C GLY A 66 0.06 -13.49 4.97
N SER A 67 -0.17 -13.98 6.19
CA SER A 67 -0.63 -15.35 6.49
C SER A 67 -1.90 -15.33 7.35
N ALA A 68 -2.50 -16.49 7.60
CA ALA A 68 -3.67 -16.60 8.47
C ALA A 68 -3.34 -16.05 9.87
N GLU A 69 -2.11 -16.27 10.34
CA GLU A 69 -1.60 -15.78 11.62
C GLU A 69 -1.67 -14.26 11.77
N SER A 70 -1.83 -13.50 10.69
CA SER A 70 -2.10 -12.06 10.72
C SER A 70 -3.32 -11.68 11.57
N TRP A 71 -4.13 -12.62 12.04
CA TRP A 71 -5.32 -12.34 12.86
C TRP A 71 -5.17 -12.71 14.35
N TRP A 72 -4.06 -13.33 14.75
CA TRP A 72 -3.78 -13.70 16.15
C TRP A 72 -2.30 -13.62 16.58
N GLY A 73 -1.37 -13.56 15.63
CA GLY A 73 0.07 -13.40 15.87
C GLY A 73 0.48 -11.94 15.96
N GLU A 74 1.79 -11.69 15.95
CA GLU A 74 2.35 -10.34 16.09
C GLU A 74 1.96 -9.41 14.93
N THR A 75 1.59 -8.19 15.27
CA THR A 75 1.54 -7.09 14.31
C THR A 75 2.93 -6.53 14.04
N SER A 76 3.09 -5.73 12.99
CA SER A 76 4.38 -5.14 12.67
C SER A 76 4.86 -4.12 13.70
N TYR A 77 3.93 -3.45 14.39
CA TYR A 77 4.21 -2.28 15.21
C TYR A 77 3.45 -2.19 16.55
N HIS A 78 2.37 -2.97 16.73
CA HIS A 78 1.40 -2.76 17.83
C HIS A 78 1.22 -3.99 18.74
N GLY A 79 2.12 -4.97 18.66
CA GLY A 79 2.06 -6.21 19.45
C GLY A 79 1.08 -7.24 18.89
N PRO A 80 0.63 -8.23 19.69
CA PRO A 80 -0.26 -9.30 19.22
C PRO A 80 -1.58 -8.77 18.65
N ASN A 81 -2.00 -9.29 17.49
CA ASN A 81 -3.31 -8.99 16.94
C ASN A 81 -4.40 -9.70 17.76
N ASP A 82 -5.24 -8.93 18.43
CA ASP A 82 -6.33 -9.42 19.27
C ASP A 82 -7.64 -9.65 18.49
N MET A 83 -7.66 -9.60 17.15
CA MET A 83 -8.88 -9.77 16.35
C MET A 83 -9.56 -11.12 16.59
N TYR A 84 -8.82 -12.23 16.54
CA TYR A 84 -9.38 -13.54 16.83
C TYR A 84 -9.94 -13.61 18.26
N ALA A 85 -9.15 -13.16 19.24
CA ALA A 85 -9.58 -13.17 20.64
C ALA A 85 -10.84 -12.32 20.87
N THR A 86 -10.91 -11.17 20.21
CA THR A 86 -12.06 -10.26 20.28
C THR A 86 -13.31 -10.89 19.66
N ALA A 87 -13.20 -11.52 18.50
CA ALA A 87 -14.31 -12.23 17.86
C ALA A 87 -14.80 -13.40 18.72
N TYR A 88 -13.87 -14.19 19.26
CA TYR A 88 -14.15 -15.30 20.16
C TYR A 88 -14.92 -14.84 21.41
N ALA A 89 -14.43 -13.79 22.09
CA ALA A 89 -15.09 -13.22 23.26
C ALA A 89 -16.51 -12.71 22.96
N ASN A 90 -16.77 -12.30 21.72
CA ASN A 90 -18.08 -11.82 21.26
C ASN A 90 -18.99 -12.92 20.68
N GLY A 91 -18.65 -14.20 20.89
CA GLY A 91 -19.49 -15.35 20.56
C GLY A 91 -19.48 -15.74 19.08
N TYR A 92 -18.48 -15.31 18.30
CA TYR A 92 -18.37 -15.66 16.89
C TYR A 92 -17.59 -16.95 16.68
N ARG A 93 -18.05 -17.76 15.73
CA ARG A 93 -17.28 -18.85 15.12
C ARG A 93 -16.41 -18.24 14.02
N THR A 94 -15.16 -18.69 13.89
CA THR A 94 -14.20 -18.07 12.97
C THR A 94 -13.46 -19.09 12.13
N ALA A 95 -13.04 -18.68 10.93
CA ALA A 95 -12.10 -19.37 10.09
C ALA A 95 -11.07 -18.39 9.52
N PHE A 96 -9.88 -18.89 9.19
CA PHE A 96 -8.74 -18.11 8.70
C PHE A 96 -8.13 -18.86 7.52
N VAL A 97 -7.90 -18.17 6.40
CA VAL A 97 -7.45 -18.80 5.16
C VAL A 97 -5.98 -18.55 4.92
N GLU A 98 -5.28 -19.48 4.26
CA GLU A 98 -3.96 -19.24 3.66
C GLU A 98 -4.09 -19.14 2.14
N LEU A 99 -3.75 -17.97 1.60
CA LEU A 99 -3.70 -17.74 0.15
C LEU A 99 -2.26 -17.85 -0.35
N TYR A 100 -2.01 -17.69 -1.65
CA TYR A 100 -0.64 -17.82 -2.19
C TYR A 100 0.35 -16.82 -1.59
N ASP A 101 -0.13 -15.67 -1.11
CA ASP A 101 0.64 -14.67 -0.36
C ASP A 101 1.36 -15.25 0.87
N SER A 102 0.86 -16.35 1.46
CA SER A 102 1.47 -17.00 2.63
C SER A 102 2.82 -17.64 2.31
N GLY A 103 3.08 -17.94 1.04
CA GLY A 103 4.34 -18.52 0.56
C GLY A 103 5.52 -17.54 0.50
N GLY A 104 5.30 -16.26 0.82
CA GLY A 104 6.34 -15.24 0.93
C GLY A 104 6.50 -14.33 -0.30
N GLU A 105 5.99 -14.74 -1.47
CA GLU A 105 5.81 -13.93 -2.67
C GLU A 105 4.33 -13.56 -2.84
N GLY A 106 4.06 -12.33 -3.29
CA GLY A 106 2.70 -11.87 -3.53
C GLY A 106 2.13 -12.40 -4.85
N ALA A 107 0.95 -13.01 -4.78
CA ALA A 107 0.24 -13.52 -5.96
C ALA A 107 -0.86 -12.55 -6.44
N SER A 108 -1.26 -12.66 -7.71
CA SER A 108 -2.35 -11.86 -8.26
C SER A 108 -3.69 -12.11 -7.53
N MET A 109 -4.59 -11.12 -7.57
CA MET A 109 -5.95 -11.33 -7.04
C MET A 109 -6.75 -12.37 -7.83
N TRP A 110 -6.32 -12.70 -9.05
CA TRP A 110 -6.98 -13.71 -9.86
C TRP A 110 -6.69 -15.12 -9.35
N ASP A 111 -5.45 -15.41 -8.96
CA ASP A 111 -5.08 -16.72 -8.42
C ASP A 111 -5.57 -16.87 -6.98
N ASN A 112 -5.37 -15.84 -6.16
CA ASN A 112 -5.90 -15.81 -4.80
C ASN A 112 -7.42 -15.87 -4.76
N GLY A 113 -8.11 -15.13 -5.64
CA GLY A 113 -9.56 -15.14 -5.71
C GLY A 113 -10.11 -16.52 -6.08
N ARG A 114 -9.44 -17.25 -6.98
CA ARG A 114 -9.81 -18.62 -7.34
C ARG A 114 -9.64 -19.56 -6.16
N LEU A 115 -8.47 -19.52 -5.52
CA LEU A 115 -8.19 -20.33 -4.33
C LEU A 115 -9.17 -20.04 -3.20
N LEU A 116 -9.45 -18.76 -2.94
CA LEU A 116 -10.40 -18.33 -1.92
C LEU A 116 -11.82 -18.81 -2.22
N ALA A 117 -12.25 -18.86 -3.49
CA ALA A 117 -13.55 -19.41 -3.86
C ALA A 117 -13.70 -20.90 -3.47
N ASP A 118 -12.65 -21.69 -3.69
CA ASP A 118 -12.62 -23.10 -3.30
C ASP A 118 -12.63 -23.25 -1.76
N LEU A 119 -11.87 -22.42 -1.05
CA LEU A 119 -11.86 -22.40 0.42
C LEU A 119 -13.21 -22.00 1.01
N LEU A 120 -13.86 -20.96 0.47
CA LEU A 120 -15.18 -20.51 0.94
C LEU A 120 -16.25 -21.60 0.76
N THR A 121 -16.13 -22.41 -0.30
CA THR A 121 -17.01 -23.58 -0.50
C THR A 121 -16.83 -24.59 0.63
N GLN A 122 -15.58 -24.95 0.95
CA GLN A 122 -15.26 -25.89 2.04
C GLN A 122 -15.70 -25.35 3.41
N ILE A 123 -15.40 -24.09 3.68
CA ILE A 123 -15.72 -23.43 4.95
C ILE A 123 -17.24 -23.35 5.14
N ARG A 124 -18.00 -22.97 4.10
CA ARG A 124 -19.47 -22.99 4.15
C ARG A 124 -20.01 -24.39 4.41
N GLN A 125 -19.41 -25.42 3.82
CA GLN A 125 -19.81 -26.81 4.06
C GLN A 125 -19.54 -27.23 5.51
N PHE A 126 -18.39 -26.84 6.05
CA PHE A 126 -18.00 -27.12 7.43
C PHE A 126 -18.97 -26.49 8.44
N PHE A 127 -19.32 -25.22 8.27
CA PHE A 127 -20.25 -24.54 9.18
C PHE A 127 -21.73 -24.82 8.89
N GLY A 128 -22.07 -25.30 7.69
CA GLY A 128 -23.45 -25.58 7.28
C GLY A 128 -24.27 -24.35 6.86
N GLU A 129 -23.69 -23.16 6.90
CA GLU A 129 -24.35 -21.87 6.63
C GLU A 129 -23.40 -20.87 5.92
N PRO A 130 -23.93 -19.84 5.23
CA PRO A 130 -23.10 -18.78 4.67
C PRO A 130 -22.30 -18.03 5.74
N VAL A 131 -21.11 -17.57 5.36
CA VAL A 131 -20.19 -16.85 6.27
C VAL A 131 -20.14 -15.35 5.95
N ASN A 132 -19.64 -14.54 6.87
CA ASN A 132 -19.23 -13.16 6.59
C ASN A 132 -17.72 -13.10 6.41
N ILE A 133 -17.22 -12.16 5.60
CA ILE A 133 -15.77 -11.94 5.41
C ILE A 133 -15.33 -10.68 6.15
N VAL A 134 -14.19 -10.76 6.84
CA VAL A 134 -13.37 -9.61 7.25
C VAL A 134 -12.01 -9.76 6.59
N SER A 135 -11.67 -8.81 5.73
CA SER A 135 -10.43 -8.84 4.96
C SER A 135 -9.59 -7.59 5.21
N HIS A 136 -8.28 -7.73 5.20
CA HIS A 136 -7.33 -6.62 5.35
C HIS A 136 -6.58 -6.37 4.04
N SER A 137 -6.31 -5.10 3.73
CA SER A 137 -5.45 -4.70 2.61
C SER A 137 -5.84 -5.40 1.29
N LYS A 138 -4.89 -6.00 0.56
CA LYS A 138 -5.13 -6.76 -0.68
C LYS A 138 -6.20 -7.86 -0.54
N GLY A 139 -6.41 -8.43 0.64
CA GLY A 139 -7.42 -9.47 0.87
C GLY A 139 -8.85 -9.04 0.52
N GLY A 140 -9.15 -7.74 0.56
CA GLY A 140 -10.44 -7.22 0.10
C GLY A 140 -10.63 -7.30 -1.41
N ILE A 141 -9.55 -7.17 -2.18
CA ILE A 141 -9.52 -7.31 -3.63
C ILE A 141 -9.61 -8.79 -4.00
N ASP A 142 -8.87 -9.65 -3.30
CA ASP A 142 -8.92 -11.11 -3.46
C ASP A 142 -10.33 -11.65 -3.16
N SER A 143 -10.97 -11.13 -2.10
CA SER A 143 -12.36 -11.44 -1.78
C SER A 143 -13.33 -11.00 -2.88
N GLN A 144 -13.12 -9.84 -3.50
CA GLN A 144 -13.96 -9.40 -4.60
C GLN A 144 -13.76 -10.25 -5.85
N ALA A 145 -12.53 -10.67 -6.15
CA ALA A 145 -12.26 -11.60 -7.25
C ALA A 145 -12.97 -12.94 -7.04
N ALA A 146 -12.88 -13.52 -5.84
CA ALA A 146 -13.56 -14.77 -5.49
C ALA A 146 -15.09 -14.70 -5.69
N LEU A 147 -15.71 -13.64 -5.17
CA LEU A 147 -17.17 -13.50 -5.15
C LEU A 147 -17.75 -13.09 -6.51
N VAL A 148 -17.10 -12.15 -7.19
CA VAL A 148 -17.62 -11.58 -8.43
C VAL A 148 -17.27 -12.46 -9.62
N HIS A 149 -16.01 -12.88 -9.74
CA HIS A 149 -15.48 -13.53 -10.94
C HIS A 149 -15.37 -15.06 -10.82
N TYR A 150 -15.28 -15.61 -9.61
CA TYR A 150 -15.21 -17.06 -9.38
C TYR A 150 -16.45 -17.67 -8.71
N GLY A 151 -17.57 -16.92 -8.69
CA GLY A 151 -18.87 -17.47 -8.34
C GLY A 151 -19.04 -17.86 -6.86
N ALA A 152 -18.16 -17.42 -5.96
CA ALA A 152 -18.26 -17.75 -4.53
C ALA A 152 -19.34 -16.96 -3.77
N TRP A 153 -20.03 -16.02 -4.43
CA TRP A 153 -21.08 -15.18 -3.83
C TRP A 153 -22.16 -15.95 -3.04
N PRO A 154 -22.59 -17.20 -3.36
CA PRO A 154 -23.59 -17.92 -2.57
C PRO A 154 -23.10 -18.37 -1.19
N HIS A 155 -21.77 -18.42 -0.98
CA HIS A 155 -21.17 -18.88 0.27
C HIS A 155 -21.02 -17.76 1.30
N VAL A 156 -21.25 -16.50 0.90
CA VAL A 156 -20.94 -15.33 1.71
C VAL A 156 -22.17 -14.43 1.86
N GLY A 157 -22.35 -13.85 3.05
CA GLY A 157 -23.34 -12.80 3.30
C GLY A 157 -22.76 -11.41 3.00
N LYS A 158 -21.98 -10.90 3.95
CA LYS A 158 -21.38 -9.56 3.92
C LYS A 158 -19.85 -9.64 3.88
N VAL A 159 -19.25 -8.59 3.32
CA VAL A 159 -17.80 -8.43 3.23
C VAL A 159 -17.41 -7.11 3.87
N ILE A 160 -16.44 -7.14 4.78
CA ILE A 160 -15.85 -5.97 5.41
C ILE A 160 -14.38 -5.87 5.00
N THR A 161 -13.98 -4.75 4.42
CA THR A 161 -12.61 -4.52 3.95
C THR A 161 -11.93 -3.43 4.76
N LEU A 162 -10.82 -3.75 5.42
CA LEU A 162 -10.05 -2.86 6.29
C LEU A 162 -8.82 -2.35 5.53
N GLY A 163 -8.82 -1.08 5.11
CA GLY A 163 -7.68 -0.46 4.43
C GLY A 163 -7.41 -1.02 3.02
N SER A 164 -8.40 -1.63 2.36
CA SER A 164 -8.19 -2.29 1.06
C SER A 164 -8.01 -1.30 -0.09
N PRO A 165 -6.94 -1.40 -0.90
CA PRO A 165 -6.67 -0.47 -2.01
C PRO A 165 -7.49 -0.80 -3.27
N HIS A 166 -8.82 -0.66 -3.21
CA HIS A 166 -9.73 -0.97 -4.32
C HIS A 166 -9.49 -0.16 -5.60
N ARG A 167 -8.71 0.93 -5.53
CA ARG A 167 -8.23 1.73 -6.68
C ARG A 167 -6.70 1.77 -6.77
N GLY A 168 -6.03 0.85 -6.10
CA GLY A 168 -4.57 0.69 -6.08
C GLY A 168 -3.85 1.57 -5.08
N SER A 169 -2.53 1.44 -5.05
CA SER A 169 -1.63 2.25 -4.23
C SER A 169 -0.55 2.89 -5.09
N HIS A 170 -0.28 4.17 -4.86
CA HIS A 170 0.84 4.84 -5.51
C HIS A 170 2.21 4.34 -5.05
N LEU A 171 2.30 3.58 -3.94
CA LEU A 171 3.53 2.86 -3.59
C LEU A 171 3.78 1.69 -4.54
N ALA A 172 2.74 0.99 -4.98
CA ALA A 172 2.89 -0.03 -6.03
C ALA A 172 3.34 0.63 -7.35
N ASP A 173 2.78 1.80 -7.69
CA ASP A 173 3.27 2.58 -8.85
C ASP A 173 4.75 2.97 -8.66
N LEU A 174 5.17 3.36 -7.44
CA LEU A 174 6.56 3.68 -7.14
C LEU A 174 7.47 2.48 -7.36
N ALA A 175 7.15 1.29 -6.85
CA ALA A 175 7.96 0.08 -6.97
C ALA A 175 8.19 -0.36 -8.44
N TYR A 176 7.23 -0.07 -9.32
CA TYR A 176 7.32 -0.35 -10.76
C TYR A 176 7.84 0.84 -11.58
N SER A 177 8.16 1.96 -10.93
CA SER A 177 8.67 3.15 -11.60
C SER A 177 10.06 2.96 -12.20
N TRP A 178 10.41 3.86 -13.12
CA TRP A 178 11.71 3.89 -13.77
C TRP A 178 12.87 3.94 -12.78
N TRP A 179 12.72 4.70 -11.70
CA TRP A 179 13.79 4.91 -10.73
C TRP A 179 13.87 3.79 -9.69
N ALA A 180 12.75 3.21 -9.27
CA ALA A 180 12.74 2.15 -8.26
C ALA A 180 13.21 0.79 -8.78
N GLY A 181 13.19 0.58 -10.10
CA GLY A 181 13.41 -0.74 -10.69
C GLY A 181 14.71 -1.44 -10.31
N TRP A 182 15.80 -0.68 -10.21
CA TRP A 182 17.08 -1.16 -9.69
C TRP A 182 16.96 -1.93 -8.37
N LEU A 183 16.29 -1.30 -7.41
CA LEU A 183 16.17 -1.84 -6.05
C LEU A 183 15.07 -2.89 -5.97
N ALA A 184 13.93 -2.63 -6.63
CA ALA A 184 12.79 -3.55 -6.60
C ALA A 184 13.13 -4.90 -7.23
N ASP A 185 13.87 -4.92 -8.35
CA ASP A 185 14.31 -6.16 -8.98
C ASP A 185 15.36 -6.90 -8.14
N LEU A 186 16.30 -6.15 -7.54
CA LEU A 186 17.34 -6.72 -6.67
C LEU A 186 16.76 -7.41 -5.43
N LEU A 187 15.66 -6.86 -4.89
CA LEU A 187 14.98 -7.38 -3.71
C LEU A 187 13.88 -8.41 -4.02
N GLY A 188 13.58 -8.67 -5.30
CA GLY A 188 12.43 -9.50 -5.69
C GLY A 188 11.09 -8.88 -5.31
N ALA A 189 11.04 -7.56 -5.08
CA ALA A 189 9.84 -6.86 -4.67
C ALA A 189 8.81 -6.69 -5.80
N ARG A 190 9.20 -6.97 -7.04
CA ARG A 190 8.31 -7.03 -8.21
C ARG A 190 7.71 -8.41 -8.38
N ASP A 191 6.63 -8.66 -7.64
CA ASP A 191 5.80 -9.85 -7.76
C ASP A 191 4.40 -9.52 -8.32
N GLU A 192 3.65 -10.54 -8.70
CA GLU A 192 2.31 -10.36 -9.29
C GLU A 192 1.35 -9.64 -8.34
N GLY A 193 1.48 -9.90 -7.03
CA GLY A 193 0.67 -9.26 -5.99
C GLY A 193 0.89 -7.75 -5.94
N THR A 194 2.13 -7.28 -6.02
CA THR A 194 2.45 -5.85 -6.06
C THR A 194 2.09 -5.25 -7.41
N GLU A 195 2.28 -5.98 -8.51
CA GLU A 195 1.96 -5.51 -9.86
C GLU A 195 0.48 -5.13 -10.00
N VAL A 196 -0.43 -6.00 -9.53
CA VAL A 196 -1.88 -5.77 -9.64
C VAL A 196 -2.37 -4.62 -8.77
N LEU A 197 -1.61 -4.21 -7.75
CA LEU A 197 -1.97 -3.10 -6.86
C LEU A 197 -1.62 -1.72 -7.43
N GLN A 198 -0.96 -1.64 -8.60
CA GLN A 198 -0.77 -0.38 -9.31
C GLN A 198 -2.12 0.27 -9.64
N THR A 199 -2.18 1.61 -9.57
CA THR A 199 -3.44 2.36 -9.71
C THR A 199 -4.09 2.14 -11.08
N GLY A 200 -3.30 2.08 -12.15
CA GLY A 200 -3.77 1.77 -13.49
C GLY A 200 -4.32 0.35 -13.65
N TYR A 201 -3.75 -0.64 -12.96
CA TYR A 201 -4.28 -2.00 -12.99
C TYR A 201 -5.62 -2.04 -12.25
N MET A 202 -5.70 -1.43 -11.08
CA MET A 202 -6.94 -1.39 -10.30
C MET A 202 -8.05 -0.59 -11.01
N GLU A 203 -7.73 0.46 -11.76
CA GLU A 203 -8.69 1.12 -12.65
C GLU A 203 -9.27 0.15 -13.69
N TYR A 204 -8.43 -0.66 -14.35
CA TYR A 204 -8.91 -1.73 -15.23
C TYR A 204 -9.76 -2.76 -14.49
N PHE A 205 -9.32 -3.21 -13.30
CA PHE A 205 -10.08 -4.16 -12.49
C PHE A 205 -11.45 -3.60 -12.11
N ARG A 206 -11.57 -2.31 -11.74
CA ARG A 206 -12.87 -1.62 -11.55
C ARG A 206 -13.70 -1.67 -12.82
N SER A 207 -13.13 -1.38 -13.99
CA SER A 207 -13.86 -1.33 -15.26
C SER A 207 -14.56 -2.65 -15.63
N ILE A 208 -13.99 -3.81 -15.26
CA ILE A 208 -14.59 -5.13 -15.54
C ILE A 208 -15.40 -5.69 -14.36
N THR A 209 -15.11 -5.26 -13.14
CA THR A 209 -15.75 -5.78 -11.91
C THR A 209 -17.02 -5.01 -11.57
N ASP A 210 -16.99 -3.67 -11.71
CA ASP A 210 -18.11 -2.82 -11.27
C ASP A 210 -19.34 -2.97 -12.18
N SER A 211 -19.15 -3.45 -13.41
CA SER A 211 -20.22 -3.79 -14.36
C SER A 211 -20.60 -5.29 -14.36
N HIS A 212 -19.94 -6.12 -13.56
CA HIS A 212 -20.16 -7.56 -13.56
C HIS A 212 -21.54 -7.91 -12.97
N GLU A 213 -22.21 -8.93 -13.50
CA GLU A 213 -23.56 -9.33 -13.06
C GLU A 213 -23.63 -9.74 -11.58
N ASN A 214 -22.48 -10.18 -11.04
CA ASN A 214 -22.35 -10.61 -9.65
C ASN A 214 -21.98 -9.49 -8.67
N VAL A 215 -21.65 -8.27 -9.13
CA VAL A 215 -21.14 -7.19 -8.26
C VAL A 215 -22.10 -6.83 -7.11
N GLY A 216 -23.41 -6.99 -7.35
CA GLY A 216 -24.46 -6.69 -6.37
C GLY A 216 -24.95 -7.90 -5.55
N LYS A 217 -24.34 -9.08 -5.69
CA LYS A 217 -24.82 -10.31 -5.01
C LYS A 217 -24.50 -10.32 -3.52
N ASN A 218 -23.40 -9.70 -3.11
CA ASN A 218 -23.01 -9.50 -1.70
C ASN A 218 -23.03 -8.01 -1.33
N ALA A 219 -23.11 -7.72 -0.03
CA ALA A 219 -22.98 -6.35 0.48
C ALA A 219 -21.54 -6.10 0.95
N TYR A 220 -20.96 -4.99 0.51
CA TYR A 220 -19.59 -4.59 0.85
C TYR A 220 -19.58 -3.41 1.81
N TYR A 221 -18.71 -3.48 2.80
CA TYR A 221 -18.48 -2.45 3.78
C TYR A 221 -16.99 -2.12 3.85
N THR A 222 -16.62 -0.86 3.76
CA THR A 222 -15.22 -0.43 3.63
C THR A 222 -14.80 0.43 4.81
N ALA A 223 -13.55 0.33 5.24
CA ALA A 223 -12.96 1.19 6.26
C ALA A 223 -11.60 1.72 5.82
N ALA A 224 -11.22 2.90 6.32
CA ALA A 224 -9.97 3.59 6.00
C ALA A 224 -9.22 4.07 7.25
N GLY A 225 -7.90 4.16 7.14
CA GLY A 225 -7.02 4.76 8.13
C GLY A 225 -6.42 6.08 7.64
N THR A 226 -5.94 6.92 8.56
CA THR A 226 -5.26 8.20 8.27
C THR A 226 -3.94 8.40 9.01
N SER A 227 -3.50 7.41 9.81
CA SER A 227 -2.22 7.49 10.54
C SER A 227 -1.11 6.85 9.73
N TRP A 228 0.08 7.44 9.71
CA TRP A 228 1.25 6.84 9.03
C TRP A 228 2.03 5.89 9.94
N GLY A 229 1.45 5.46 11.07
CA GLY A 229 2.10 4.56 12.01
C GLY A 229 3.14 5.24 12.91
N PRO A 230 3.83 4.47 13.76
CA PRO A 230 4.80 5.03 14.70
C PRO A 230 5.99 5.65 13.96
N PHE A 231 6.52 6.73 14.52
CA PHE A 231 7.77 7.32 14.04
C PHE A 231 8.95 6.79 14.86
N PRO A 232 10.05 6.32 14.22
CA PRO A 232 10.20 6.06 12.79
C PRO A 232 9.68 4.65 12.39
N SER A 233 9.03 4.54 11.23
CA SER A 233 8.64 3.25 10.64
C SER A 233 8.57 3.32 9.12
N ALA A 234 8.46 2.16 8.46
CA ALA A 234 8.20 2.09 7.02
C ALA A 234 6.82 2.61 6.63
N LEU A 235 5.80 2.41 7.49
CA LEU A 235 4.50 3.07 7.30
C LEU A 235 4.65 4.59 7.31
N TRP A 236 5.53 5.12 8.17
CA TRP A 236 5.69 6.56 8.27
C TRP A 236 6.29 7.16 7.00
N THR A 237 7.29 6.50 6.43
CA THR A 237 7.92 6.94 5.19
C THR A 237 7.05 6.69 3.96
N GLY A 238 6.34 5.55 3.91
CA GLY A 238 5.31 5.29 2.92
C GLY A 238 4.23 6.36 2.95
N GLY A 239 3.77 6.74 4.14
CA GLY A 239 2.78 7.79 4.33
C GLY A 239 3.27 9.18 3.94
N ALA A 240 4.55 9.48 4.17
CA ALA A 240 5.18 10.72 3.69
C ALA A 240 5.14 10.82 2.16
N TYR A 241 5.47 9.74 1.44
CA TYR A 241 5.33 9.71 -0.02
C TYR A 241 3.87 9.79 -0.48
N LEU A 242 2.99 8.99 0.14
CA LEU A 242 1.56 8.94 -0.21
C LEU A 242 0.81 10.24 0.09
N SER A 243 1.33 11.08 0.99
CA SER A 243 0.76 12.39 1.31
C SER A 243 0.68 13.34 0.11
N THR A 244 1.51 13.10 -0.92
CA THR A 244 1.44 13.80 -2.23
C THR A 244 0.15 13.47 -3.00
N TYR A 245 -0.56 12.41 -2.58
CA TYR A 245 -1.78 11.87 -3.16
C TYR A 245 -2.95 11.84 -2.15
N GLY A 246 -2.87 12.64 -1.09
CA GLY A 246 -3.91 12.79 -0.06
C GLY A 246 -3.69 11.98 1.22
N GLU A 247 -4.68 12.04 2.11
CA GLU A 247 -4.68 11.31 3.39
C GLU A 247 -4.53 9.79 3.16
N ASN A 248 -3.82 9.12 4.06
CA ASN A 248 -3.43 7.72 3.91
C ASN A 248 -3.07 7.09 5.27
N ASP A 249 -3.03 5.76 5.30
CA ASP A 249 -2.70 4.95 6.47
C ASP A 249 -1.24 4.44 6.51
N GLY A 250 -0.37 5.06 5.71
CA GLY A 250 1.01 4.62 5.49
C GLY A 250 1.23 3.76 4.25
N LEU A 251 0.19 3.06 3.75
CA LEU A 251 0.28 2.20 2.55
C LEU A 251 -0.82 2.44 1.50
N VAL A 252 -1.98 2.91 1.94
CA VAL A 252 -3.17 3.10 1.11
C VAL A 252 -3.76 4.47 1.37
N ASN A 253 -4.00 5.24 0.30
CA ASN A 253 -4.71 6.50 0.40
C ASN A 253 -6.21 6.25 0.68
N VAL A 254 -6.81 7.13 1.48
CA VAL A 254 -8.24 7.05 1.87
C VAL A 254 -9.14 6.95 0.65
N TRP A 255 -8.88 7.72 -0.42
CA TRP A 255 -9.67 7.72 -1.66
C TRP A 255 -9.69 6.38 -2.40
N SER A 256 -8.70 5.51 -2.15
CA SER A 256 -8.59 4.20 -2.79
C SER A 256 -9.46 3.14 -2.11
N THR A 257 -9.88 3.37 -0.87
CA THR A 257 -10.63 2.40 -0.04
C THR A 257 -12.12 2.25 -0.34
N PRO A 258 -12.87 3.24 -0.85
CA PRO A 258 -14.31 3.08 -1.07
C PRO A 258 -14.61 2.31 -2.36
N LEU A 259 -15.66 1.49 -2.29
CA LEU A 259 -16.28 0.81 -3.43
C LEU A 259 -17.51 1.59 -3.92
N PRO A 260 -17.76 1.70 -5.24
CA PRO A 260 -18.95 2.37 -5.77
C PRO A 260 -20.27 1.81 -5.23
N ASN A 261 -20.33 0.49 -5.01
CA ASN A 261 -21.51 -0.22 -4.51
C ASN A 261 -21.40 -0.62 -3.03
N GLY A 262 -20.46 -0.01 -2.29
CA GLY A 262 -20.17 -0.34 -0.89
C GLY A 262 -20.65 0.73 0.10
N HIS A 263 -20.71 0.34 1.38
CA HIS A 263 -20.97 1.24 2.50
C HIS A 263 -19.67 1.55 3.24
N HIS A 264 -19.28 2.81 3.28
CA HIS A 264 -18.15 3.22 4.10
C HIS A 264 -18.55 3.26 5.58
N LEU A 265 -17.88 2.46 6.43
CA LEU A 265 -18.17 2.37 7.86
C LEU A 265 -17.47 3.46 8.65
N PHE A 266 -16.16 3.66 8.41
CA PHE A 266 -15.37 4.65 9.13
C PHE A 266 -14.07 5.01 8.40
N THR A 267 -13.63 6.25 8.62
CA THR A 267 -12.26 6.73 8.41
C THR A 267 -11.76 7.20 9.77
N GLU A 268 -10.70 6.60 10.28
CA GLU A 268 -10.20 6.84 11.64
C GLU A 268 -8.69 7.01 11.63
N ASN A 269 -8.13 7.54 12.73
CA ASN A 269 -6.69 7.73 12.89
C ASN A 269 -5.96 6.41 13.22
N PHE A 270 -6.12 5.42 12.35
CA PHE A 270 -5.47 4.12 12.37
C PHE A 270 -4.46 4.05 11.23
N ASP A 271 -3.39 3.31 11.47
CA ASP A 271 -2.40 3.00 10.44
C ASP A 271 -2.72 1.64 9.81
N HIS A 272 -2.02 1.31 8.73
CA HIS A 272 -2.32 0.12 7.96
C HIS A 272 -2.16 -1.17 8.77
N ASP A 273 -1.40 -1.16 9.88
CA ASP A 273 -1.14 -2.32 10.71
C ASP A 273 -2.16 -2.47 11.86
N ASN A 274 -2.47 -1.40 12.60
CA ASN A 274 -3.45 -1.50 13.69
C ASN A 274 -4.91 -1.49 13.24
N ILE A 275 -5.23 -1.08 12.01
CA ILE A 275 -6.62 -1.13 11.51
C ILE A 275 -7.18 -2.55 11.47
N ARG A 276 -6.34 -3.59 11.39
CA ARG A 276 -6.76 -5.01 11.46
C ARG A 276 -6.85 -5.58 12.87
N MET A 277 -6.55 -4.80 13.91
CA MET A 277 -6.66 -5.25 15.30
C MET A 277 -8.10 -5.29 15.78
N GLY A 278 -8.41 -6.26 16.63
CA GLY A 278 -9.73 -6.46 17.24
C GLY A 278 -10.14 -5.26 18.10
N SER A 279 -9.27 -4.82 19.02
CA SER A 279 -9.49 -3.63 19.85
C SER A 279 -9.74 -2.35 19.03
N THR A 280 -9.23 -2.30 17.81
CA THR A 280 -9.37 -1.15 16.90
C THR A 280 -10.64 -1.22 16.06
N ALA A 281 -10.75 -2.22 15.18
CA ALA A 281 -11.81 -2.28 14.17
C ALA A 281 -13.07 -3.01 14.64
N PHE A 282 -12.94 -4.04 15.49
CA PHE A 282 -14.08 -4.90 15.83
C PHE A 282 -15.28 -4.13 16.40
N PRO A 283 -15.13 -3.18 17.36
CA PRO A 283 -16.25 -2.39 17.87
C PRO A 283 -17.01 -1.59 16.80
N ARG A 284 -16.35 -1.28 15.67
CA ARG A 284 -16.92 -0.49 14.57
C ARG A 284 -17.59 -1.36 13.51
N ILE A 285 -17.25 -2.65 13.45
CA ILE A 285 -17.73 -3.56 12.41
C ILE A 285 -18.70 -4.64 12.94
N GLU A 286 -18.71 -4.91 14.25
CA GLU A 286 -19.47 -6.00 14.86
C GLU A 286 -20.97 -5.93 14.56
N SER A 287 -21.56 -4.74 14.59
CA SER A 287 -22.99 -4.54 14.29
C SER A 287 -23.36 -4.98 12.87
N THR A 288 -22.42 -4.85 11.92
CA THR A 288 -22.57 -5.29 10.53
C THR A 288 -22.48 -6.81 10.43
N LEU A 289 -21.59 -7.43 11.22
CA LEU A 289 -21.29 -8.86 11.23
C LEU A 289 -22.38 -9.75 11.82
N ARG A 290 -23.31 -9.19 12.61
CA ARG A 290 -24.41 -9.94 13.27
C ARG A 290 -25.35 -10.69 12.34
N THR A 291 -25.40 -10.34 11.06
CA THR A 291 -26.32 -10.94 10.09
C THR A 291 -25.60 -11.25 8.78
N ALA A 292 -25.95 -12.35 8.12
CA ALA A 292 -25.52 -12.63 6.74
C ALA A 292 -26.51 -12.05 5.70
N SER A 293 -27.73 -11.73 6.12
CA SER A 293 -28.77 -11.23 5.21
C SER A 293 -28.48 -9.80 4.75
N LYS A 294 -28.64 -9.59 3.45
CA LYS A 294 -28.68 -8.28 2.81
C LYS A 294 -30.01 -7.59 3.15
N LYS A 295 -30.00 -6.38 3.69
CA LYS A 295 -31.20 -5.53 3.83
C LYS A 295 -31.48 -4.80 2.51
N ALA A 296 -32.74 -4.55 2.20
CA ALA A 296 -33.11 -3.61 1.14
C ALA A 296 -32.54 -2.23 1.49
N GLY A 297 -31.62 -1.71 0.67
CA GLY A 297 -30.84 -0.49 0.97
C GLY A 297 -29.36 -0.71 1.31
N ASP A 298 -28.89 -1.98 1.42
CA ASP A 298 -27.46 -2.34 1.57
C ASP A 298 -26.66 -2.25 0.25
N ILE A 299 -27.25 -1.66 -0.80
CA ILE A 299 -26.48 -1.10 -1.92
C ILE A 299 -26.42 0.39 -1.62
N GLY A 300 -25.36 0.82 -0.96
CA GLY A 300 -25.14 2.24 -0.71
C GLY A 300 -25.10 2.98 -2.04
N SER A 301 -25.67 4.18 -2.08
CA SER A 301 -25.30 5.18 -3.07
C SER A 301 -23.90 5.72 -2.75
N GLY A 302 -22.96 4.81 -2.43
CA GLY A 302 -21.64 5.10 -1.93
C GLY A 302 -20.99 6.06 -2.90
N GLY A 303 -21.02 7.35 -2.54
CA GLY A 303 -20.31 8.34 -3.32
C GLY A 303 -18.87 7.89 -3.26
N ILE A 304 -18.30 7.56 -4.42
CA ILE A 304 -16.86 7.66 -4.58
C ILE A 304 -16.58 9.08 -4.08
N PRO A 305 -15.84 9.29 -2.97
CA PRO A 305 -15.42 10.63 -2.62
C PRO A 305 -14.85 11.16 -3.91
N ALA A 306 -15.42 12.26 -4.44
CA ALA A 306 -14.93 12.77 -5.69
C ALA A 306 -13.40 12.84 -5.55
N MET A 307 -12.67 12.37 -6.55
CA MET A 307 -11.26 12.77 -6.68
C MET A 307 -11.13 14.31 -6.66
N GLY A 308 -12.26 15.04 -6.70
CA GLY A 308 -12.58 16.15 -5.78
C GLY A 308 -11.37 16.82 -5.22
N GLU A 309 -10.78 17.68 -6.06
CA GLU A 309 -9.65 18.58 -5.80
C GLU A 309 -8.97 18.28 -4.48
N GLN A 310 -8.31 17.12 -4.42
CA GLN A 310 -7.50 16.83 -3.26
C GLN A 310 -6.51 17.98 -3.18
N ARG A 311 -6.46 18.63 -2.02
CA ARG A 311 -5.46 19.63 -1.70
C ARG A 311 -4.13 18.89 -1.59
N ASN A 312 -3.63 18.37 -2.72
CA ASN A 312 -2.28 17.88 -2.91
C ASN A 312 -1.43 19.10 -2.59
N GLN A 313 -0.87 19.08 -1.39
CA GLN A 313 0.04 20.10 -0.87
C GLN A 313 1.48 19.62 -1.09
N ASN A 314 1.66 18.30 -1.10
CA ASN A 314 2.98 17.71 -1.07
C ASN A 314 3.40 17.26 -2.47
N GLU A 315 4.70 17.26 -2.71
CA GLU A 315 5.31 16.85 -3.97
C GLU A 315 6.56 16.01 -3.67
N SER A 316 7.12 15.35 -4.68
CA SER A 316 8.31 14.54 -4.47
C SER A 316 9.31 14.63 -5.62
N VAL A 317 10.55 14.20 -5.32
CA VAL A 317 11.58 13.86 -6.30
C VAL A 317 11.98 12.43 -6.05
N VAL A 318 12.09 11.63 -7.13
CA VAL A 318 12.50 10.24 -7.05
C VAL A 318 13.73 10.03 -7.94
N ARG A 319 14.75 9.36 -7.41
CA ARG A 319 15.97 8.96 -8.13
C ARG A 319 16.34 7.54 -7.73
N GLY A 320 17.03 6.83 -8.61
CA GLY A 320 17.53 5.49 -8.28
C GLY A 320 18.67 5.10 -9.20
N GLY A 321 19.44 4.12 -8.76
CA GLY A 321 20.65 3.71 -9.46
C GLY A 321 21.37 2.56 -8.78
N SER A 322 22.37 2.00 -9.47
CA SER A 322 23.31 1.06 -8.86
C SER A 322 24.24 1.76 -7.88
N LEU A 323 24.65 1.02 -6.85
CA LEU A 323 25.79 1.31 -6.01
C LEU A 323 26.88 0.29 -6.36
N ALA A 324 28.05 0.75 -6.78
CA ALA A 324 29.21 -0.11 -6.95
C ALA A 324 30.01 -0.17 -5.64
N ALA A 325 30.53 -1.34 -5.30
CA ALA A 325 31.28 -1.57 -4.07
C ALA A 325 32.38 -0.51 -3.85
N GLY A 326 32.40 0.11 -2.66
CA GLY A 326 33.38 1.10 -2.23
C GLY A 326 33.34 2.44 -2.99
N THR A 327 32.43 2.61 -3.95
CA THR A 327 32.34 3.83 -4.77
C THR A 327 31.30 4.78 -4.19
N ARG A 328 31.72 6.03 -3.95
CA ARG A 328 30.79 7.07 -3.50
C ARG A 328 29.89 7.52 -4.65
N VAL A 329 28.58 7.44 -4.44
CA VAL A 329 27.55 8.04 -5.30
C VAL A 329 27.06 9.33 -4.63
N GLU A 330 26.96 10.42 -5.40
CA GLU A 330 26.37 11.70 -4.98
C GLU A 330 25.17 12.01 -5.88
N GLN A 331 24.03 12.33 -5.27
CA GLN A 331 22.84 12.86 -5.94
C GLN A 331 22.59 14.29 -5.47
N THR A 332 22.29 15.18 -6.40
CA THR A 332 21.90 16.57 -6.09
C THR A 332 20.40 16.72 -6.23
N ILE A 333 19.76 17.34 -5.24
CA ILE A 333 18.32 17.60 -5.20
C ILE A 333 18.11 19.10 -4.97
N ALA A 334 17.40 19.73 -5.89
CA ALA A 334 17.00 21.13 -5.72
C ALA A 334 15.82 21.23 -4.75
N VAL A 335 15.94 22.14 -3.79
CA VAL A 335 14.86 22.48 -2.85
C VAL A 335 14.58 23.96 -2.96
N GLU A 336 13.39 24.32 -3.43
CA GLU A 336 12.98 25.73 -3.48
C GLU A 336 12.44 26.24 -2.13
N GLY A 337 12.38 27.56 -1.97
CA GLY A 337 11.96 28.19 -0.73
C GLY A 337 10.48 28.02 -0.40
N GLY A 338 10.14 28.15 0.89
CA GLY A 338 8.75 28.08 1.37
C GLY A 338 8.27 26.66 1.69
N ARG A 339 9.17 25.70 1.84
CA ARG A 339 8.85 24.34 2.32
C ARG A 339 8.80 24.29 3.84
N ASP A 340 7.76 23.67 4.37
CA ASP A 340 7.62 23.45 5.80
C ASP A 340 8.56 22.34 6.26
N GLU A 341 8.73 21.33 5.41
CA GLU A 341 9.57 20.16 5.69
C GLU A 341 10.00 19.44 4.40
N ALA A 342 11.19 18.85 4.43
CA ALA A 342 11.65 17.88 3.43
C ALA A 342 12.12 16.59 4.13
N VAL A 343 11.65 15.45 3.63
CA VAL A 343 12.07 14.12 4.09
C VAL A 343 12.89 13.47 3.00
N PHE A 344 14.19 13.31 3.22
CA PHE A 344 15.10 12.61 2.31
C PHE A 344 15.17 11.15 2.70
N GLN A 345 14.43 10.29 2.01
CA GLN A 345 14.42 8.84 2.23
C GLN A 345 15.32 8.15 1.21
N ILE A 346 16.30 7.40 1.70
CA ILE A 346 17.23 6.60 0.91
C ILE A 346 16.95 5.14 1.27
N MET A 347 16.40 4.39 0.33
CA MET A 347 16.21 2.96 0.44
C MET A 347 17.38 2.23 -0.22
N THR A 348 17.91 1.20 0.42
CA THR A 348 19.05 0.40 -0.03
C THR A 348 18.79 -1.08 0.20
N HIS A 349 19.57 -1.96 -0.42
CA HIS A 349 19.43 -3.42 -0.21
C HIS A 349 20.00 -3.91 1.13
N ARG A 350 20.74 -3.06 1.84
CA ARG A 350 21.43 -3.37 3.10
C ARG A 350 21.51 -2.15 4.02
N SER A 351 21.67 -2.40 5.31
CA SER A 351 21.50 -1.40 6.38
C SER A 351 22.79 -0.68 6.76
N ASP A 352 23.94 -1.13 6.28
CA ASP A 352 25.26 -0.53 6.51
C ASP A 352 25.79 0.19 5.27
N VAL A 353 24.91 0.61 4.35
CA VAL A 353 25.26 1.64 3.36
C VAL A 353 25.52 2.96 4.10
N GLU A 354 26.71 3.52 3.92
CA GLU A 354 27.04 4.81 4.50
C GLU A 354 26.26 5.91 3.81
N THR A 355 25.50 6.69 4.57
CA THR A 355 24.69 7.81 4.06
C THR A 355 25.10 9.13 4.70
N ALA A 356 25.05 10.21 3.92
CA ALA A 356 25.18 11.56 4.42
C ALA A 356 24.34 12.53 3.58
N LEU A 357 23.72 13.50 4.23
CA LEU A 357 23.00 14.60 3.59
C LEU A 357 23.78 15.90 3.82
N VAL A 358 23.97 16.70 2.78
CA VAL A 358 24.68 17.99 2.85
C VAL A 358 23.74 19.09 2.41
N SER A 359 23.55 20.07 3.30
CA SER A 359 22.77 21.28 3.02
C SER A 359 23.51 22.24 2.07
N PRO A 360 22.79 23.18 1.43
CA PRO A 360 23.38 24.27 0.64
C PRO A 360 24.44 25.06 1.41
N GLY A 361 24.21 25.35 2.70
CA GLY A 361 25.17 26.02 3.59
C GLY A 361 26.37 25.16 4.03
N GLY A 362 26.42 23.89 3.63
CA GLY A 362 27.55 22.98 3.91
C GLY A 362 27.45 22.19 5.22
N ARG A 363 26.37 22.32 5.99
CA ARG A 363 26.09 21.44 7.14
C ARG A 363 25.89 20.01 6.65
N ILE A 364 26.56 19.06 7.31
CA ILE A 364 26.51 17.63 7.01
C ILE A 364 25.68 16.92 8.10
N TYR A 365 24.69 16.14 7.65
CA TYR A 365 23.89 15.24 8.47
C TYR A 365 24.33 13.80 8.20
N THR A 366 24.41 13.00 9.25
CA THR A 366 24.90 11.60 9.22
C THR A 366 23.95 10.72 10.04
N PRO A 367 24.13 9.39 10.07
CA PRO A 367 23.35 8.51 10.94
C PRO A 367 23.42 8.82 12.45
N ARG A 368 24.32 9.74 12.86
CA ARG A 368 24.43 10.23 14.26
C ARG A 368 23.69 11.55 14.51
N SER A 369 23.12 12.15 13.46
CA SER A 369 22.36 13.41 13.56
C SER A 369 20.97 13.16 14.15
N ALA A 370 20.43 14.14 14.87
CA ALA A 370 19.09 14.03 15.47
C ALA A 370 17.97 13.97 14.42
N GLU A 371 18.24 14.49 13.22
CA GLU A 371 17.34 14.48 12.07
C GLU A 371 17.29 13.13 11.36
N TYR A 372 18.19 12.20 11.69
CA TYR A 372 18.27 10.89 11.06
C TYR A 372 17.40 9.85 11.75
N PHE A 373 16.82 8.96 10.96
CA PHE A 373 16.21 7.73 11.43
C PHE A 373 16.36 6.61 10.40
N ALA A 374 16.16 5.37 10.86
CA ALA A 374 16.25 4.18 10.03
C ALA A 374 15.06 3.25 10.24
N GLY A 375 14.86 2.33 9.30
CA GLY A 375 13.84 1.29 9.37
C GLY A 375 14.01 0.27 8.25
N GLU A 376 13.04 -0.62 8.10
CA GLU A 376 13.02 -1.63 7.04
C GLU A 376 11.62 -1.66 6.43
N GLU A 377 11.54 -1.67 5.10
CA GLU A 377 10.29 -1.80 4.35
C GLU A 377 9.84 -3.28 4.37
N LYS A 378 8.59 -3.51 4.77
CA LYS A 378 8.05 -4.85 5.02
C LYS A 378 7.01 -5.31 3.99
N GLU A 379 6.45 -4.40 3.20
CA GLU A 379 5.24 -4.65 2.42
C GLU A 379 5.42 -4.47 0.92
N ILE A 380 5.79 -3.29 0.41
CA ILE A 380 5.85 -3.05 -1.05
C ILE A 380 7.24 -3.32 -1.61
N LEU A 381 8.27 -2.75 -1.00
CA LEU A 381 9.70 -2.93 -1.33
C LEU A 381 10.38 -3.81 -0.26
N LYS A 382 9.76 -4.94 0.07
CA LYS A 382 10.16 -5.84 1.16
C LYS A 382 11.67 -6.08 1.20
N GLY A 383 12.26 -5.90 2.37
CA GLY A 383 13.70 -6.08 2.62
C GLY A 383 14.54 -4.83 2.36
N ALA A 384 13.97 -3.78 1.76
CA ALA A 384 14.66 -2.51 1.59
C ALA A 384 14.95 -1.86 2.95
N GLN A 385 16.20 -1.50 3.17
CA GLN A 385 16.66 -0.80 4.35
C GLN A 385 16.49 0.70 4.14
N ILE A 386 15.86 1.36 5.10
CA ILE A 386 15.50 2.77 5.03
C ILE A 386 16.52 3.58 5.85
N HIS A 387 17.11 4.57 5.20
CA HIS A 387 17.91 5.63 5.80
C HIS A 387 17.21 6.96 5.50
N ALA A 388 16.81 7.72 6.50
CA ALA A 388 16.04 8.93 6.24
C ALA A 388 16.47 10.12 7.08
N TYR A 389 16.40 11.31 6.48
CA TYR A 389 16.67 12.59 7.14
C TYR A 389 15.45 13.48 7.05
N ARG A 390 14.93 13.90 8.19
CA ARG A 390 13.77 14.80 8.30
C ARG A 390 14.25 16.22 8.59
N ILE A 391 14.11 17.11 7.62
CA ILE A 391 14.59 18.49 7.69
C ILE A 391 13.40 19.43 7.73
N SER A 392 13.14 20.02 8.91
CA SER A 392 12.14 21.08 9.05
C SER A 392 12.67 22.39 8.48
N ARG A 393 11.84 23.09 7.70
CA ARG A 393 12.16 24.37 7.03
C ARG A 393 13.53 24.31 6.32
N PRO A 394 13.67 23.43 5.31
CA PRO A 394 14.95 23.22 4.64
C PRO A 394 15.45 24.50 3.97
N GLU A 395 16.78 24.68 3.97
CA GLU A 395 17.46 25.73 3.20
C GLU A 395 17.12 25.62 1.72
N THR A 396 16.92 26.76 1.07
CA THR A 396 16.77 26.84 -0.39
C THR A 396 18.11 26.61 -1.07
N GLY A 397 18.11 25.75 -2.10
CA GLY A 397 19.28 25.47 -2.92
C GLY A 397 19.49 23.99 -3.18
N GLU A 398 20.71 23.65 -3.55
CA GLU A 398 21.12 22.28 -3.86
C GLU A 398 21.51 21.49 -2.60
N TRP A 399 20.73 20.47 -2.30
CA TRP A 399 21.05 19.48 -1.28
C TRP A 399 21.77 18.28 -1.91
N LYS A 400 22.78 17.74 -1.24
CA LYS A 400 23.55 16.60 -1.74
C LYS A 400 23.33 15.38 -0.87
N VAL A 401 22.90 14.29 -1.49
CA VAL A 401 22.76 12.97 -0.87
C VAL A 401 23.94 12.11 -1.28
N ARG A 402 24.72 11.66 -0.31
CA ARG A 402 25.92 10.86 -0.52
C ARG A 402 25.70 9.45 0.01
N MET A 403 26.06 8.46 -0.79
CA MET A 403 25.90 7.04 -0.50
C MET A 403 27.18 6.30 -0.85
N THR A 404 27.63 5.40 0.03
CA THR A 404 28.73 4.47 -0.24
C THR A 404 28.33 3.09 0.24
N SER A 405 28.24 2.13 -0.68
CA SER A 405 27.94 0.73 -0.33
C SER A 405 29.24 -0.07 -0.18
N PRO A 406 29.36 -0.97 0.80
CA PRO A 406 30.50 -1.87 0.90
C PRO A 406 30.52 -2.97 -0.19
N ASP A 407 29.39 -3.25 -0.83
CA ASP A 407 29.25 -4.18 -1.95
C ASP A 407 28.41 -3.60 -3.10
N ASP A 408 28.30 -4.34 -4.19
CA ASP A 408 27.42 -3.99 -5.30
C ASP A 408 25.95 -4.08 -4.87
N GLY A 409 25.16 -3.09 -5.27
CA GLY A 409 23.73 -3.04 -4.95
C GLY A 409 23.01 -1.90 -5.63
N ALA A 410 21.96 -1.39 -4.99
CA ALA A 410 21.12 -0.35 -5.55
C ALA A 410 20.59 0.60 -4.47
N TYR A 411 20.17 1.79 -4.91
CA TYR A 411 19.44 2.72 -4.07
C TYR A 411 18.18 3.24 -4.77
N LEU A 412 17.21 3.63 -3.95
CA LEU A 412 16.07 4.44 -4.32
C LEU A 412 16.00 5.64 -3.37
N LEU A 413 16.16 6.84 -3.90
CA LEU A 413 16.04 8.10 -3.18
C LEU A 413 14.65 8.70 -3.46
N VAL A 414 13.85 8.87 -2.42
CA VAL A 414 12.57 9.58 -2.44
C VAL A 414 12.69 10.80 -1.54
N VAL A 415 12.56 11.99 -2.11
CA VAL A 415 12.50 13.23 -1.34
C VAL A 415 11.06 13.71 -1.35
N SER A 416 10.42 13.72 -0.18
CA SER A 416 9.04 14.23 -0.02
C SER A 416 9.08 15.65 0.50
N PHE A 417 8.43 16.57 -0.21
CA PHE A 417 8.29 17.97 0.14
C PHE A 417 6.92 18.24 0.72
N ILE A 418 6.86 18.69 1.97
CA ILE A 418 5.63 19.04 2.66
C ILE A 418 5.46 20.56 2.61
N GLY A 419 4.31 21.04 2.14
CA GLY A 419 4.04 22.48 2.03
C GLY A 419 3.14 22.86 0.85
N GLU A 420 3.46 23.92 0.10
CA GLU A 420 2.63 24.36 -1.01
C GLU A 420 2.89 23.56 -2.29
N ASN A 421 1.84 23.07 -2.94
CA ASN A 421 1.96 22.42 -4.24
C ASN A 421 2.19 23.44 -5.36
N THR A 422 3.14 23.14 -6.23
CA THR A 422 3.60 23.98 -7.33
C THR A 422 3.13 23.52 -8.70
N MET A 423 2.56 22.31 -8.84
CA MET A 423 2.12 21.79 -10.13
C MET A 423 0.93 20.82 -10.08
N GLU A 424 0.36 20.59 -11.26
CA GLU A 424 -0.64 19.55 -11.50
C GLU A 424 -0.25 18.73 -12.73
N VAL A 425 -0.47 17.43 -12.67
CA VAL A 425 -0.23 16.51 -13.77
C VAL A 425 -1.51 15.81 -14.13
N GLN A 426 -1.86 15.84 -15.41
CA GLN A 426 -3.01 15.15 -15.99
C GLN A 426 -2.51 14.17 -17.05
N MET A 427 -3.03 12.95 -17.02
CA MET A 427 -2.75 11.90 -17.98
C MET A 427 -4.09 11.31 -18.43
N ASP A 428 -4.36 11.32 -19.73
CA ASP A 428 -5.61 10.79 -20.30
C ASP A 428 -5.38 9.34 -20.80
N SER A 429 -5.43 8.40 -19.85
CA SER A 429 -5.27 6.96 -20.09
C SER A 429 -6.39 6.35 -20.92
N SER A 430 -7.55 7.00 -21.04
CA SER A 430 -8.68 6.51 -21.85
C SER A 430 -8.34 6.39 -23.35
N ARG A 431 -7.27 7.05 -23.79
CA ARG A 431 -6.75 7.00 -25.16
C ARG A 431 -5.60 6.01 -25.33
N ALA A 432 -5.25 5.25 -24.29
CA ALA A 432 -4.23 4.22 -24.35
C ALA A 432 -4.55 3.21 -25.47
N GLY A 433 -3.53 2.81 -26.23
CA GLY A 433 -3.68 2.05 -27.47
C GLY A 433 -3.06 2.77 -28.68
N LYS A 434 -3.68 2.63 -29.86
CA LYS A 434 -3.17 3.17 -31.14
C LYS A 434 -3.03 4.69 -31.16
N SER A 435 -3.85 5.39 -30.37
CA SER A 435 -3.90 6.84 -30.37
C SER A 435 -2.92 7.48 -29.40
N GLY A 436 -2.16 6.72 -28.61
CA GLY A 436 -1.20 7.22 -27.61
C GLY A 436 -1.85 7.97 -26.42
N VAL A 437 -1.09 8.15 -25.34
CA VAL A 437 -1.60 8.73 -24.07
C VAL A 437 -1.16 10.19 -23.93
N PRO A 438 -2.08 11.18 -24.01
CA PRO A 438 -1.75 12.58 -23.76
C PRO A 438 -1.35 12.82 -22.30
N ILE A 439 -0.31 13.63 -22.11
CA ILE A 439 0.14 14.10 -20.79
C ILE A 439 0.18 15.62 -20.80
N GLN A 440 -0.30 16.21 -19.72
CA GLN A 440 -0.21 17.64 -19.45
C GLN A 440 0.35 17.90 -18.06
N VAL A 441 1.35 18.76 -17.97
CA VAL A 441 1.85 19.31 -16.71
C VAL A 441 1.49 20.79 -16.66
N ARG A 442 0.87 21.25 -15.58
CA ARG A 442 0.54 22.66 -15.35
C ARG A 442 1.28 23.15 -14.12
N LEU A 443 2.17 24.13 -14.29
CA LEU A 443 2.79 24.85 -13.19
C LEU A 443 1.81 25.85 -12.60
N LYS A 444 1.64 25.81 -11.27
CA LYS A 444 0.89 26.81 -10.52
C LYS A 444 1.69 28.10 -10.45
N LYS A 445 0.99 29.24 -10.39
CA LYS A 445 1.60 30.58 -10.35
C LYS A 445 2.69 30.75 -11.44
N PRO A 446 2.36 30.60 -12.74
CA PRO A 446 3.34 30.57 -13.85
C PRO A 446 4.30 31.75 -13.91
N ARG A 447 3.90 32.90 -13.36
CA ARG A 447 4.74 34.10 -13.19
C ARG A 447 6.00 33.90 -12.34
N LEU A 448 6.09 32.83 -11.55
CA LEU A 448 7.25 32.51 -10.71
C LEU A 448 8.32 31.69 -11.44
N TRP A 449 8.01 31.16 -12.63
CA TRP A 449 8.85 30.20 -13.34
C TRP A 449 9.45 30.81 -14.62
N ASN A 450 10.65 30.36 -14.98
CA ASN A 450 11.20 30.59 -16.32
C ASN A 450 10.84 29.39 -17.20
N ALA A 451 9.66 29.41 -17.82
CA ALA A 451 9.13 28.27 -18.58
C ALA A 451 10.04 27.77 -19.71
N LYS A 452 10.95 28.62 -20.22
CA LYS A 452 11.92 28.23 -21.27
C LYS A 452 13.04 27.33 -20.76
N ASP A 453 13.30 27.35 -19.45
CA ASP A 453 14.36 26.56 -18.81
C ASP A 453 13.84 25.20 -18.35
N PHE A 454 12.56 24.89 -18.59
CA PHE A 454 11.97 23.63 -18.16
C PHE A 454 12.23 22.50 -19.16
N ASP A 455 12.72 21.38 -18.62
CA ASP A 455 12.83 20.09 -19.29
C ASP A 455 11.85 19.12 -18.62
N VAL A 456 10.86 18.65 -19.38
CA VAL A 456 9.78 17.80 -18.86
C VAL A 456 9.73 16.52 -19.67
N ARG A 457 10.10 15.40 -19.04
CA ARG A 457 10.25 14.10 -19.71
C ARG A 457 9.39 13.05 -19.06
N ALA A 458 8.61 12.33 -19.85
CA ALA A 458 7.89 11.14 -19.43
C ALA A 458 8.62 9.89 -19.93
N ARG A 459 9.02 9.00 -19.03
CA ARG A 459 9.59 7.69 -19.34
C ARG A 459 8.59 6.60 -19.03
N VAL A 460 8.51 5.62 -19.92
CA VAL A 460 7.53 4.54 -19.83
C VAL A 460 8.25 3.21 -19.59
N VAL A 461 7.75 2.46 -18.61
CA VAL A 461 8.07 1.05 -18.37
C VAL A 461 6.89 0.24 -18.92
N GLU A 462 7.18 -0.67 -19.86
CA GLU A 462 6.17 -1.52 -20.53
C GLU A 462 5.77 -2.74 -19.67
N PRO A 463 4.64 -3.40 -19.98
CA PRO A 463 4.23 -4.64 -19.32
C PRO A 463 5.31 -5.72 -19.42
N GLY A 464 5.57 -6.44 -18.32
CA GLY A 464 6.60 -7.48 -18.25
C GLY A 464 8.03 -6.97 -18.42
N ALA A 465 8.25 -5.67 -18.66
CA ALA A 465 9.56 -5.08 -18.58
C ALA A 465 9.96 -5.07 -17.10
N LYS A 466 11.02 -5.80 -16.76
CA LYS A 466 11.79 -5.54 -15.55
C LYS A 466 12.39 -4.15 -15.74
N GLY A 467 11.67 -3.10 -15.31
CA GLY A 467 12.09 -1.70 -15.37
C GLY A 467 13.51 -1.61 -14.82
N GLY A 468 14.46 -1.27 -15.68
CA GLY A 468 15.83 -1.76 -15.56
C GLY A 468 16.64 -1.15 -14.42
N PRO A 469 17.92 -1.60 -14.27
CA PRO A 469 18.75 -2.09 -15.37
C PRO A 469 19.93 -3.05 -15.05
N SER A 470 20.16 -3.93 -16.02
CA SER A 470 21.51 -4.27 -16.47
C SER A 470 21.47 -4.55 -17.99
N GLY A 471 22.36 -3.89 -18.74
CA GLY A 471 23.01 -4.48 -19.91
C GLY A 471 22.26 -4.81 -21.23
N ALA A 472 20.94 -4.69 -21.42
CA ALA A 472 20.30 -5.14 -22.69
C ALA A 472 19.31 -4.16 -23.37
N ALA A 473 19.84 -3.43 -24.36
CA ALA A 473 19.33 -3.21 -25.73
C ALA A 473 17.94 -2.60 -26.05
N THR A 474 17.09 -2.18 -25.11
CA THR A 474 15.89 -1.39 -25.47
C THR A 474 15.98 0.03 -24.95
N LYS A 475 16.01 1.01 -25.88
CA LYS A 475 15.85 2.42 -25.52
C LYS A 475 14.47 2.57 -24.88
N PRO A 476 14.36 3.11 -23.65
CA PRO A 476 13.05 3.33 -23.04
C PRO A 476 12.22 4.26 -23.92
N GLN A 477 10.91 4.02 -23.96
CA GLN A 477 10.00 4.93 -24.62
C GLN A 477 9.95 6.22 -23.80
N GLU A 478 10.47 7.30 -24.38
CA GLU A 478 10.56 8.63 -23.75
C GLU A 478 9.76 9.63 -24.58
N ALA A 479 8.96 10.46 -23.90
CA ALA A 479 8.22 11.56 -24.50
C ALA A 479 8.66 12.88 -23.85
N LEU A 480 9.07 13.83 -24.68
CA LEU A 480 9.32 15.21 -24.27
C LEU A 480 8.00 15.98 -24.28
N LEU A 481 7.72 16.70 -23.19
CA LEU A 481 6.57 17.61 -23.10
C LEU A 481 7.04 19.02 -23.44
N HIS A 482 6.36 19.65 -24.39
CA HIS A 482 6.69 20.99 -24.88
C HIS A 482 5.76 22.05 -24.27
N PRO A 483 6.25 23.28 -24.06
CA PRO A 483 5.40 24.36 -23.58
C PRO A 483 4.23 24.63 -24.54
N ASP A 484 3.05 24.86 -23.98
CA ASP A 484 1.84 25.18 -24.74
C ASP A 484 1.95 26.61 -25.28
N ALA A 485 1.63 26.78 -26.57
CA ALA A 485 1.75 28.06 -27.25
C ALA A 485 0.78 29.14 -26.71
N LYS A 486 -0.30 28.74 -26.03
CA LYS A 486 -1.33 29.63 -25.50
C LYS A 486 -1.20 29.85 -23.98
N ASP A 487 -0.54 28.93 -23.27
CA ASP A 487 -0.34 29.01 -21.81
C ASP A 487 1.09 28.57 -21.45
N ALA A 488 1.95 29.55 -21.17
CA ALA A 488 3.36 29.31 -20.84
C ALA A 488 3.57 28.53 -19.52
N GLY A 489 2.53 28.36 -18.70
CA GLY A 489 2.56 27.52 -17.51
C GLY A 489 2.26 26.05 -17.77
N VAL A 490 1.91 25.69 -19.01
CA VAL A 490 1.44 24.35 -19.37
C VAL A 490 2.44 23.70 -20.32
N PHE A 491 2.76 22.44 -20.05
CA PHE A 491 3.58 21.58 -20.89
C PHE A 491 2.73 20.41 -21.35
N LYS A 492 2.75 20.12 -22.65
CA LYS A 492 1.97 19.05 -23.28
C LYS A 492 2.87 18.13 -24.06
N GLY A 493 2.55 16.85 -23.98
CA GLY A 493 3.22 15.82 -24.74
C GLY A 493 2.34 14.60 -24.81
N LYS A 494 2.89 13.54 -25.37
CA LYS A 494 2.13 12.33 -25.62
C LYS A 494 3.06 11.14 -25.61
N ILE A 495 2.71 10.14 -24.80
CA ILE A 495 3.33 8.81 -24.94
C ILE A 495 2.86 8.24 -26.28
N PRO A 496 3.79 7.79 -27.15
CA PRO A 496 3.42 7.18 -28.42
C PRO A 496 2.52 5.94 -28.25
N SER A 497 1.98 5.43 -29.35
CA SER A 497 1.06 4.29 -29.28
C SER A 497 1.69 3.10 -28.56
N VAL A 498 0.95 2.55 -27.61
CA VAL A 498 1.30 1.34 -26.86
C VAL A 498 0.32 0.24 -27.25
N THR A 499 0.83 -0.93 -27.61
CA THR A 499 0.01 -2.02 -28.17
C THR A 499 0.16 -3.35 -27.44
N HIS A 500 1.10 -3.46 -26.51
CA HIS A 500 1.25 -4.66 -25.70
C HIS A 500 0.22 -4.61 -24.56
N PRO A 501 -0.60 -5.65 -24.36
CA PRO A 501 -1.50 -5.70 -23.21
C PRO A 501 -0.74 -5.73 -21.88
N GLY A 502 -1.33 -5.14 -20.84
CA GLY A 502 -0.81 -5.14 -19.48
C GLY A 502 -0.64 -3.75 -18.88
N ILE A 503 0.06 -3.70 -17.74
CA ILE A 503 0.29 -2.47 -16.96
C ILE A 503 1.51 -1.70 -17.47
N TYR A 504 1.33 -0.42 -17.73
CA TYR A 504 2.38 0.52 -18.07
C TYR A 504 2.62 1.47 -16.89
N ASN A 505 3.88 1.73 -16.56
CA ASN A 505 4.26 2.71 -15.57
C ASN A 505 4.91 3.92 -16.25
N VAL A 506 4.57 5.13 -15.79
CA VAL A 506 5.02 6.39 -16.38
C VAL A 506 5.67 7.23 -15.28
N THR A 507 6.96 7.50 -15.45
CA THR A 507 7.73 8.41 -14.59
C THR A 507 7.93 9.73 -15.32
N ILE A 508 7.36 10.81 -14.78
CA ILE A 508 7.44 12.16 -15.32
C ILE A 508 8.44 12.95 -14.47
N ASP A 509 9.62 13.22 -15.02
CA ASP A 509 10.60 14.11 -14.41
C ASP A 509 10.44 15.52 -14.95
N ILE A 510 10.32 16.48 -14.04
CA ILE A 510 10.23 17.91 -14.31
C ILE A 510 11.48 18.55 -13.74
N ARG A 511 12.26 19.24 -14.56
CA ARG A 511 13.38 20.08 -14.12
C ARG A 511 13.24 21.46 -14.71
N GLY A 512 13.64 22.49 -13.99
CA GLY A 512 13.61 23.86 -14.48
C GLY A 512 14.16 24.85 -13.48
N LYS A 513 13.88 26.13 -13.72
CA LYS A 513 14.31 27.21 -12.84
C LYS A 513 13.15 28.16 -12.52
N SER A 514 13.12 28.65 -11.29
CA SER A 514 12.34 29.84 -10.95
C SER A 514 12.91 31.08 -11.65
N ARG A 515 12.13 32.16 -11.73
CA ARG A 515 12.62 33.44 -12.29
C ARG A 515 13.75 34.06 -11.48
N ASP A 516 13.85 33.70 -10.20
CA ASP A 516 14.91 34.16 -9.30
C ASP A 516 16.18 33.28 -9.44
N GLY A 517 16.20 32.35 -10.40
CA GLY A 517 17.36 31.52 -10.75
C GLY A 517 17.52 30.23 -9.94
N VAL A 518 16.59 29.97 -9.01
CA VAL A 518 16.61 28.77 -8.13
C VAL A 518 16.20 27.55 -8.94
N ASP A 519 16.98 26.48 -8.84
CA ASP A 519 16.66 25.19 -9.47
C ASP A 519 15.40 24.56 -8.89
N PHE A 520 14.69 23.84 -9.75
CA PHE A 520 13.44 23.19 -9.44
C PHE A 520 13.43 21.79 -10.02
N GLU A 521 13.06 20.80 -9.22
CA GLU A 521 12.93 19.42 -9.68
C GLU A 521 11.72 18.75 -9.04
N ARG A 522 10.95 17.98 -9.83
CA ARG A 522 9.91 17.07 -9.34
C ARG A 522 9.85 15.79 -10.14
N THR A 523 9.34 14.75 -9.51
CA THR A 523 9.01 13.49 -10.14
C THR A 523 7.56 13.13 -9.82
N VAL A 524 6.80 12.79 -10.85
CA VAL A 524 5.42 12.31 -10.71
C VAL A 524 5.31 10.94 -11.37
N ILE A 525 4.78 9.97 -10.63
CA ILE A 525 4.67 8.58 -11.11
C ILE A 525 3.19 8.25 -11.28
N ARG A 526 2.83 7.67 -12.43
CA ARG A 526 1.48 7.22 -12.77
C ARG A 526 1.56 5.84 -13.41
N SER A 527 0.45 5.12 -13.44
CA SER A 527 0.32 3.89 -14.23
C SER A 527 -1.00 3.88 -14.99
N PHE A 528 -1.07 3.08 -16.07
CA PHE A 528 -2.29 2.83 -16.82
C PHE A 528 -2.25 1.43 -17.44
N PHE A 529 -3.41 0.80 -17.60
CA PHE A 529 -3.51 -0.55 -18.14
C PHE A 529 -4.01 -0.54 -19.59
N VAL A 530 -3.43 -1.39 -20.43
CA VAL A 530 -3.90 -1.66 -21.80
C VAL A 530 -4.49 -3.06 -21.84
N ALA A 531 -5.80 -3.16 -22.06
CA ALA A 531 -6.46 -4.47 -22.16
C ALA A 531 -6.11 -5.21 -23.47
N ASP A 532 -6.02 -6.54 -23.41
CA ASP A 532 -5.98 -7.35 -24.64
C ASP A 532 -7.36 -7.31 -25.29
N GLY A 533 -7.41 -6.91 -26.57
CA GLY A 533 -8.63 -6.85 -27.37
C GLY A 533 -9.33 -8.22 -27.53
N ASN A 534 -8.67 -9.32 -27.20
CA ASN A 534 -9.24 -10.68 -27.20
C ASN A 534 -9.72 -11.18 -25.81
N ASP A 535 -9.33 -10.54 -24.70
CA ASP A 535 -9.53 -11.09 -23.33
C ASP A 535 -10.89 -10.80 -22.70
N LEU A 536 -11.74 -9.96 -23.29
CA LEU A 536 -13.11 -9.71 -22.80
C LEU A 536 -13.96 -11.00 -22.70
N LYS A 537 -13.51 -12.11 -23.28
CA LYS A 537 -14.18 -13.43 -23.24
C LYS A 537 -13.55 -14.44 -22.27
N ARG A 538 -12.34 -14.21 -21.75
CA ARG A 538 -11.66 -15.18 -20.87
C ARG A 538 -12.00 -15.02 -19.39
N ILE A 539 -12.60 -13.90 -19.01
CA ILE A 539 -13.05 -13.57 -17.65
C ILE A 539 -14.59 -13.71 -17.51
N ARG A 540 -15.29 -14.21 -18.55
CA ARG A 540 -16.73 -14.52 -18.47
C ARG A 540 -16.97 -15.99 -18.12
#